data_AF-M2A366-F1
#
_entry.id   AF-M2A366-F1
#
_cell.length_a   1.000
_cell.length_b   1.000
_cell.length_c   1.000
_cell.angle_alpha   90.00
_cell.angle_beta   90.00
_cell.angle_gamma   90.00
#
_symmetry.space_group_name_H-M   'P 1'
#
loop_
_entity.id
_entity.type
_entity.pdbx_description
1 polymer ?
#
loop_
_entity_poly.entity_id
_entity_poly.type
_entity_poly.pdbx_seq_one_letter_code
_entity_poly.pdbx_strand_id
1 'polypeptide(L)'
;MSENVLCQPVSGRQDQKAFLDLEKRLYRDDPNWVPPLWSERVKLVGFKHHPFYDDAEGQTFLVRRGDRVVGRVLAVVNHAHNRYHEETRGFFGFFECEDDEEAAIELLKTAGDWLKERGMTGVRGPVHPSLNYEVGLLVDGFDTPPTFLIPYNHPYYERLIQAAGFEKSQDLYSYEASIDILETLDPKLLFVIEESTRRFNAVCRSIDPKNFNADVRVFLDIYNQSLQRTWGYVPMSEAEVDDQSKGLKNLLLPKLTSIAEIDGKPVGAGFGLLDYNPLIKKINGKLFPFGWLKLLMGRKKLKRLRLVSANVLPEYQKWGLGLVTLYKILPEAIKFGIEMGEFSWVLESNQLSRGTIERGGATRSKTHRIYDRSLTPDSEQAST
;
A
#
# COMPACT_ATOMS: atom_id res chain seq x y z
N MET A 1 26.71 27.21 18.03
CA MET A 1 26.13 26.10 18.80
C MET A 1 25.00 25.57 17.95
N SER A 2 25.07 24.33 17.46
CA SER A 2 23.95 23.73 16.75
C SER A 2 22.77 23.70 17.71
N GLU A 3 21.61 24.21 17.31
CA GLU A 3 20.40 24.07 18.11
C GLU A 3 20.08 22.60 18.30
N ASN A 4 19.88 22.15 19.53
CA ASN A 4 19.53 20.77 19.84
C ASN A 4 18.21 20.39 19.16
N VAL A 5 18.11 19.13 18.71
CA VAL A 5 16.84 18.57 18.25
C VAL A 5 15.96 18.20 19.45
N LEU A 6 14.67 18.50 19.37
CA LEU A 6 13.68 18.14 20.39
C LEU A 6 12.52 17.39 19.74
N CYS A 7 12.30 16.15 20.15
CA CYS A 7 11.18 15.34 19.71
C CYS A 7 10.03 15.39 20.72
N GLN A 8 8.81 15.63 20.24
CA GLN A 8 7.60 15.75 21.07
C GLN A 8 6.42 15.03 20.43
N PRO A 9 5.51 14.45 21.23
CA PRO A 9 4.25 13.95 20.73
C PRO A 9 3.42 15.09 20.12
N VAL A 10 2.78 14.82 18.99
CA VAL A 10 1.81 15.75 18.39
C VAL A 10 0.67 15.97 19.37
N SER A 11 0.46 17.23 19.74
CA SER A 11 -0.56 17.64 20.69
C SER A 11 -1.42 18.76 20.10
N GLY A 12 -2.71 18.48 19.92
CA GLY A 12 -3.67 19.46 19.42
C GLY A 12 -3.51 19.84 17.94
N ARG A 13 -4.32 20.82 17.51
CA ARG A 13 -4.51 21.13 16.08
C ARG A 13 -3.30 21.76 15.39
N GLN A 14 -2.49 22.51 16.13
CA GLN A 14 -1.30 23.17 15.57
C GLN A 14 -0.24 22.14 15.16
N ASP A 15 0.03 21.16 16.03
CA ASP A 15 0.95 20.08 15.72
C ASP A 15 0.42 19.18 14.61
N GLN A 16 -0.87 18.85 14.61
CA GLN A 16 -1.48 18.07 13.52
C GLN A 16 -1.29 18.76 12.16
N LYS A 17 -1.47 20.09 12.11
CA LYS A 17 -1.21 20.88 10.91
C LYS A 17 0.26 20.84 10.53
N ALA A 18 1.17 21.02 11.49
CA ALA A 18 2.61 20.99 11.25
C ALA A 18 3.08 19.62 10.74
N PHE A 19 2.53 18.53 11.28
CA PHE A 19 2.74 17.16 10.83
C PHE A 19 2.40 17.02 9.35
N LEU A 20 1.21 17.43 8.92
CA LEU A 20 0.78 17.31 7.52
C LEU A 20 1.51 18.28 6.58
N ASP A 21 1.88 19.48 7.05
CA ASP A 21 2.55 20.48 6.24
C ASP A 21 4.03 20.18 5.99
N LEU A 22 4.68 19.39 6.86
CA LEU A 22 6.07 18.97 6.66
C LEU A 22 6.25 18.26 5.31
N GLU A 23 5.43 17.25 5.01
CA GLU A 23 5.47 16.52 3.73
C GLU A 23 5.32 17.47 2.53
N LYS A 24 4.34 18.39 2.58
CA LYS A 24 4.16 19.40 1.52
C LYS A 24 5.39 20.27 1.32
N ARG A 25 6.12 20.57 2.41
CA ARG A 25 7.31 21.40 2.35
C ARG A 25 8.47 20.62 1.73
N LEU A 26 8.69 19.37 2.17
CA LEU A 26 9.81 18.55 1.71
C LEU A 26 9.72 18.19 0.23
N TYR A 27 8.52 17.98 -0.31
CA TYR A 27 8.34 17.58 -1.71
C TYR A 27 7.89 18.71 -2.65
N ARG A 28 7.93 19.98 -2.19
CA ARG A 28 7.42 21.12 -2.97
C ARG A 28 7.98 21.19 -4.39
N ASP A 29 9.27 20.92 -4.51
CA ASP A 29 10.03 21.06 -5.75
C ASP A 29 10.29 19.70 -6.44
N ASP A 30 9.69 18.62 -5.92
CA ASP A 30 9.83 17.28 -6.50
C ASP A 30 8.79 17.06 -7.62
N PRO A 31 9.22 16.86 -8.89
CA PRO A 31 8.31 16.66 -10.01
C PRO A 31 7.62 15.28 -10.02
N ASN A 32 8.14 14.30 -9.28
CA ASN A 32 7.63 12.94 -9.19
C ASN A 32 6.70 12.74 -8.00
N TRP A 33 6.83 13.56 -6.96
CA TRP A 33 5.91 13.48 -5.83
C TRP A 33 4.46 13.82 -6.22
N VAL A 34 3.54 13.07 -5.63
CA VAL A 34 2.09 13.25 -5.75
C VAL A 34 1.52 13.41 -4.34
N PRO A 35 0.80 14.51 -4.03
CA PRO A 35 0.21 14.69 -2.71
C PRO A 35 -0.86 13.62 -2.44
N PRO A 36 -0.99 13.12 -1.20
CA PRO A 36 -2.08 12.24 -0.84
C PRO A 36 -3.41 12.99 -0.86
N LEU A 37 -4.52 12.25 -0.86
CA LEU A 37 -5.80 12.83 -0.49
C LEU A 37 -5.75 13.22 0.99
N TRP A 38 -5.70 14.52 1.28
CA TRP A 38 -5.50 15.02 2.65
C TRP A 38 -6.61 14.57 3.61
N SER A 39 -7.83 14.36 3.11
CA SER A 39 -8.95 13.85 3.91
C SER A 39 -8.72 12.42 4.40
N GLU A 40 -8.08 11.58 3.57
CA GLU A 40 -7.73 10.21 3.95
C GLU A 40 -6.47 10.18 4.80
N ARG A 41 -5.46 10.98 4.46
CA ARG A 41 -4.23 11.11 5.25
C ARG A 41 -4.52 11.47 6.70
N VAL A 42 -5.45 12.41 6.97
CA VAL A 42 -5.89 12.79 8.33
C VAL A 42 -6.49 11.61 9.10
N LYS A 43 -7.22 10.71 8.45
CA LYS A 43 -7.78 9.52 9.12
C LYS A 43 -6.70 8.49 9.40
N LEU A 44 -5.88 8.19 8.39
CA LEU A 44 -4.84 7.14 8.45
C LEU A 44 -3.69 7.46 9.42
N VAL A 45 -3.49 8.73 9.78
CA VAL A 45 -2.54 9.13 10.85
C VAL A 45 -3.19 9.22 12.24
N GLY A 46 -4.50 8.96 12.36
CA GLY A 46 -5.23 8.96 13.63
C GLY A 46 -5.79 10.32 14.08
N PHE A 47 -5.75 11.37 13.26
CA PHE A 47 -6.30 12.69 13.63
C PHE A 47 -7.83 12.77 13.45
N LYS A 48 -8.40 11.81 12.74
CA LYS A 48 -9.84 11.54 12.66
C LYS A 48 -10.03 10.04 12.76
N HIS A 49 -11.17 9.63 13.35
CA HIS A 49 -11.50 8.22 13.49
C HIS A 49 -11.41 7.46 12.15
N HIS A 50 -10.76 6.29 12.23
CA HIS A 50 -10.62 5.29 11.19
C HIS A 50 -10.78 3.91 11.88
N PRO A 51 -11.54 2.95 11.33
CA PRO A 51 -11.79 1.66 11.99
C PRO A 51 -10.54 0.85 12.34
N PHE A 52 -9.44 1.05 11.62
CA PHE A 52 -8.12 0.50 11.97
C PHE A 52 -7.73 0.74 13.44
N TYR A 53 -8.05 1.93 13.99
CA TYR A 53 -7.72 2.29 15.37
C TYR A 53 -8.72 1.78 16.42
N ASP A 54 -9.73 1.00 16.01
CA ASP A 54 -10.61 0.30 16.96
C ASP A 54 -9.86 -0.83 17.68
N ASP A 55 -8.77 -1.32 17.06
CA ASP A 55 -7.91 -2.38 17.59
C ASP A 55 -6.42 -2.06 17.34
N ALA A 56 -6.09 -0.77 17.29
CA ALA A 56 -4.72 -0.28 17.19
C ALA A 56 -4.53 1.02 17.96
N GLU A 57 -3.33 1.21 18.50
CA GLU A 57 -2.92 2.48 19.13
C GLU A 57 -1.95 3.20 18.22
N GLY A 58 -2.08 4.53 18.10
CA GLY A 58 -1.17 5.36 17.31
C GLY A 58 -0.73 6.60 18.06
N GLN A 59 0.56 6.93 17.97
CA GLN A 59 1.10 8.21 18.44
C GLN A 59 1.99 8.82 17.37
N THR A 60 1.65 10.04 16.98
CA THR A 60 2.48 10.83 16.06
C THR A 60 3.47 11.67 16.85
N PHE A 61 4.66 11.85 16.30
CA PHE A 61 5.74 12.65 16.86
C PHE A 61 6.25 13.65 15.84
N LEU A 62 6.76 14.77 16.34
CA LEU A 62 7.46 15.80 15.58
C LEU A 62 8.81 16.05 16.22
N VAL A 63 9.86 16.10 15.41
CA VAL A 63 11.17 16.59 15.83
C VAL A 63 11.39 18.00 15.32
N ARG A 64 11.87 18.88 16.19
CA ARG A 64 12.11 20.30 15.92
C ARG A 64 13.56 20.67 16.15
N ARG A 65 14.08 21.57 15.32
CA ARG A 65 15.33 22.29 15.53
C ARG A 65 14.96 23.77 15.72
N GLY A 66 15.09 24.27 16.94
CA GLY A 66 14.43 25.52 17.35
C GLY A 66 12.92 25.43 17.19
N ASP A 67 12.30 26.42 16.53
CA ASP A 67 10.85 26.43 16.26
C ASP A 67 10.46 25.66 14.98
N ARG A 68 11.44 25.21 14.21
CA ARG A 68 11.21 24.56 12.91
C ARG A 68 11.03 23.06 13.10
N VAL A 69 9.87 22.53 12.71
CA VAL A 69 9.69 21.08 12.51
C VAL A 69 10.62 20.62 11.40
N VAL A 70 11.45 19.60 11.65
CA VAL A 70 12.41 19.02 10.70
C VAL A 70 12.14 17.53 10.42
N GLY A 71 11.30 16.87 11.23
CA GLY A 71 10.91 15.49 11.00
C GLY A 71 9.58 15.13 11.67
N ARG A 72 8.96 14.04 11.21
CA ARG A 72 7.71 13.48 11.77
C ARG A 72 7.67 11.96 11.62
N VAL A 73 7.00 11.28 12.54
CA VAL A 73 6.74 9.84 12.42
C VAL A 73 5.45 9.48 13.15
N LEU A 74 4.76 8.43 12.71
CA LEU A 74 3.71 7.75 13.45
C LEU A 74 4.28 6.44 14.01
N ALA A 75 4.18 6.23 15.32
CA ALA A 75 4.35 4.93 15.95
C ALA A 75 2.97 4.26 16.11
N VAL A 76 2.89 2.95 15.87
CA VAL A 76 1.63 2.18 15.91
C VAL A 76 1.83 0.87 16.66
N VAL A 77 0.90 0.52 17.54
CA VAL A 77 0.71 -0.84 18.03
C VAL A 77 -0.51 -1.42 17.32
N ASN A 78 -0.28 -2.39 16.44
CA ASN A 78 -1.35 -3.09 15.72
C ASN A 78 -1.66 -4.39 16.47
N HIS A 79 -2.70 -4.37 17.31
CA HIS A 79 -3.04 -5.51 18.16
C HIS A 79 -3.54 -6.70 17.33
N ALA A 80 -4.26 -6.45 16.23
CA ALA A 80 -4.67 -7.49 15.29
C ALA A 80 -3.47 -8.24 14.69
N HIS A 81 -2.42 -7.50 14.27
CA HIS A 81 -1.18 -8.11 13.76
C HIS A 81 -0.52 -8.98 14.80
N ASN A 82 -0.31 -8.44 16.00
CA ASN A 82 0.39 -9.14 17.08
C ASN A 82 -0.35 -10.42 17.50
N ARG A 83 -1.69 -10.40 17.57
CA ARG A 83 -2.47 -11.60 17.84
C ARG A 83 -2.43 -12.62 16.69
N TYR A 84 -2.44 -12.16 15.44
CA TYR A 84 -2.49 -13.05 14.28
C TYR A 84 -1.15 -13.74 13.99
N HIS A 85 -0.04 -13.01 14.13
CA HIS A 85 1.32 -13.52 13.87
C HIS A 85 2.04 -14.00 15.14
N GLU A 86 1.38 -13.92 16.30
CA GLU A 86 1.99 -14.22 17.61
C GLU A 86 3.29 -13.42 17.84
N GLU A 87 3.30 -12.15 17.40
CA GLU A 87 4.42 -11.22 17.54
C GLU A 87 4.18 -10.21 18.67
N THR A 88 5.27 -9.68 19.22
CA THR A 88 5.24 -8.55 20.17
C THR A 88 5.91 -7.35 19.51
N ARG A 89 5.32 -6.84 18.44
CA ARG A 89 5.97 -5.90 17.53
C ARG A 89 5.17 -4.61 17.36
N GLY A 90 5.89 -3.49 17.42
CA GLY A 90 5.40 -2.17 17.06
C GLY A 90 5.68 -1.84 15.60
N PHE A 91 5.08 -0.77 15.12
CA PHE A 91 5.25 -0.30 13.75
C PHE A 91 5.56 1.18 13.70
N PHE A 92 6.26 1.61 12.64
CA PHE A 92 6.40 3.03 12.32
C PHE A 92 5.93 3.32 10.90
N GLY A 93 5.49 4.55 10.66
CA GLY A 93 4.93 4.99 9.38
C GLY A 93 4.90 6.50 9.26
N PHE A 94 4.52 6.99 8.08
CA PHE A 94 4.42 8.42 7.76
C PHE A 94 5.69 9.20 8.09
N PHE A 95 6.83 8.50 8.04
CA PHE A 95 8.14 9.04 8.34
C PHE A 95 8.48 10.08 7.28
N GLU A 96 8.77 11.29 7.72
CA GLU A 96 9.36 12.33 6.88
C GLU A 96 10.44 13.03 7.68
N CYS A 97 11.56 13.33 7.04
CA CYS A 97 12.65 14.03 7.68
C CYS A 97 13.39 14.88 6.66
N GLU A 98 13.87 16.04 7.08
CA GLU A 98 14.96 16.71 6.37
C GLU A 98 16.18 15.78 6.31
N ASP A 99 17.12 16.07 5.42
CA ASP A 99 18.38 15.31 5.35
C ASP A 99 19.27 15.64 6.58
N ASP A 100 18.83 15.16 7.73
CA ASP A 100 19.30 15.44 9.07
C ASP A 100 19.26 14.13 9.88
N GLU A 101 20.43 13.51 10.00
CA GLU A 101 20.61 12.22 10.65
C GLU A 101 20.31 12.27 12.16
N GLU A 102 20.71 13.37 12.82
CA GLU A 102 20.46 13.60 14.24
C GLU A 102 18.95 13.63 14.52
N ALA A 103 18.19 14.36 13.69
CA ALA A 103 16.75 14.45 13.79
C ALA A 103 16.06 13.09 13.52
N ALA A 104 16.52 12.34 12.52
CA ALA A 104 15.95 11.02 12.19
C ALA A 104 16.17 10.00 13.30
N ILE A 105 17.39 9.94 13.86
CA ILE A 105 17.74 9.05 14.97
C ILE A 105 16.88 9.38 16.20
N GLU A 106 16.81 10.65 16.59
CA GLU A 106 16.03 11.06 17.76
C GLU A 106 14.55 10.72 17.57
N LEU A 107 13.98 11.03 16.40
CA LEU A 107 12.59 10.76 16.07
C LEU A 107 12.23 9.26 16.12
N LEU A 108 13.04 8.41 15.49
CA LEU A 108 12.83 6.95 15.49
C LEU A 108 13.17 6.32 16.84
N LYS A 109 14.06 6.92 17.64
CA LYS A 109 14.29 6.53 19.03
C LYS A 109 13.07 6.84 19.88
N THR A 110 12.54 8.07 19.87
CA THR A 110 11.33 8.43 20.64
C THR A 110 10.14 7.55 20.29
N ALA A 111 9.92 7.28 19.00
CA ALA A 111 8.88 6.35 18.56
C ALA A 111 9.11 4.93 19.10
N GLY A 112 10.36 4.46 19.08
CA GLY A 112 10.73 3.17 19.66
C GLY A 112 10.50 3.10 21.17
N ASP A 113 10.86 4.14 21.92
CA ASP A 113 10.68 4.21 23.37
C ASP A 113 9.18 4.17 23.74
N TRP A 114 8.33 4.89 23.00
CA TRP A 114 6.86 4.83 23.16
C TRP A 114 6.27 3.43 22.88
N LEU A 115 6.86 2.69 21.94
CA LEU A 115 6.49 1.31 21.65
C LEU A 115 6.94 0.36 22.76
N LYS A 116 8.14 0.56 23.33
CA LYS A 116 8.64 -0.22 24.50
C LYS A 116 7.74 -0.04 25.71
N GLU A 117 7.26 1.17 25.97
CA GLU A 117 6.30 1.45 27.05
C GLU A 117 4.98 0.68 26.89
N ARG A 118 4.65 0.27 25.67
CA ARG A 118 3.49 -0.60 25.34
C ARG A 118 3.84 -2.08 25.26
N GLY A 119 5.04 -2.45 25.72
CA GLY A 119 5.50 -3.84 25.77
C GLY A 119 6.01 -4.38 24.45
N MET A 120 6.24 -3.56 23.42
CA MET A 120 6.77 -4.03 22.13
C MET A 120 8.28 -4.33 22.23
N THR A 121 8.71 -5.45 21.66
CA THR A 121 10.11 -5.92 21.67
C THR A 121 10.85 -5.64 20.37
N GLY A 122 10.14 -5.28 19.30
CA GLY A 122 10.70 -4.86 18.02
C GLY A 122 9.83 -3.82 17.33
N VAL A 123 10.39 -3.18 16.30
CA VAL A 123 9.67 -2.21 15.47
C VAL A 123 9.87 -2.49 13.99
N ARG A 124 8.79 -2.41 13.19
CA ARG A 124 8.76 -2.64 11.73
C ARG A 124 8.21 -1.46 10.96
N GLY A 125 8.76 -1.16 9.79
CA GLY A 125 8.18 -0.15 8.91
C GLY A 125 9.08 0.26 7.75
N PRO A 126 8.66 1.26 6.95
CA PRO A 126 7.46 2.06 7.16
C PRO A 126 6.15 1.38 6.69
N VAL A 127 5.06 1.53 7.47
CA VAL A 127 3.69 1.11 7.14
C VAL A 127 2.69 2.24 7.41
N HIS A 128 1.72 2.50 6.53
CA HIS A 128 0.85 3.69 6.56
C HIS A 128 -0.66 3.37 6.67
N PRO A 129 -1.19 2.93 7.83
CA PRO A 129 -0.53 2.51 9.06
C PRO A 129 -0.31 0.99 9.16
N SER A 130 -0.76 0.20 8.17
CA SER A 130 -0.63 -1.25 8.16
C SER A 130 -0.38 -1.78 6.75
N LEU A 131 -0.05 -3.07 6.63
CA LEU A 131 0.20 -3.74 5.35
C LEU A 131 -1.02 -3.84 4.43
N ASN A 132 -2.23 -3.56 4.92
CA ASN A 132 -3.44 -3.45 4.11
C ASN A 132 -3.62 -2.07 3.44
N TYR A 133 -2.76 -1.09 3.75
CA TYR A 133 -2.78 0.26 3.20
C TYR A 133 -1.50 0.51 2.38
N GLU A 134 -0.87 1.68 2.49
CA GLU A 134 0.42 1.99 1.86
C GLU A 134 1.59 1.42 2.70
N VAL A 135 2.56 0.75 2.07
CA VAL A 135 3.68 0.11 2.78
C VAL A 135 4.97 0.17 1.98
N GLY A 136 6.08 0.35 2.70
CA GLY A 136 7.44 0.27 2.17
C GLY A 136 8.06 1.63 1.85
N LEU A 137 9.36 1.74 2.12
CA LEU A 137 10.18 2.86 1.70
C LEU A 137 10.64 2.63 0.26
N LEU A 138 10.42 3.57 -0.65
CA LEU A 138 11.03 3.54 -1.98
C LEU A 138 12.55 3.59 -1.84
N VAL A 139 13.23 2.59 -2.41
CA VAL A 139 14.71 2.48 -2.43
C VAL A 139 15.27 2.40 -3.85
N ASP A 140 14.42 2.17 -4.86
CA ASP A 140 14.81 2.14 -6.27
C ASP A 140 13.64 2.56 -7.17
N GLY A 141 13.93 3.30 -8.26
CA GLY A 141 12.94 3.84 -9.19
C GLY A 141 12.40 5.24 -8.84
N PHE A 142 13.27 6.18 -8.45
CA PHE A 142 12.92 7.58 -8.11
C PHE A 142 12.70 8.49 -9.33
N ASP A 143 13.00 8.01 -10.53
CA ASP A 143 12.98 8.74 -11.80
C ASP A 143 11.56 9.00 -12.34
N THR A 144 10.56 8.27 -11.82
CA THR A 144 9.15 8.38 -12.24
C THR A 144 8.20 8.55 -11.06
N PRO A 145 7.04 9.22 -11.25
CA PRO A 145 6.01 9.30 -10.21
C PRO A 145 5.55 7.91 -9.72
N PRO A 146 5.09 7.78 -8.46
CA PRO A 146 4.46 6.55 -8.01
C PRO A 146 3.14 6.32 -8.75
N THR A 147 2.74 5.05 -8.86
CA THR A 147 1.37 4.68 -9.24
C THR A 147 0.42 4.87 -8.06
N PHE A 148 -0.88 5.04 -8.31
CA PHE A 148 -1.87 5.25 -7.25
C PHE A 148 -1.79 4.21 -6.11
N LEU A 149 -1.81 4.72 -4.87
CA LEU A 149 -1.65 3.96 -3.61
C LEU A 149 -0.30 3.24 -3.46
N ILE A 150 0.75 3.73 -4.14
CA ILE A 150 2.15 3.32 -3.93
C ILE A 150 2.91 4.48 -3.27
N PRO A 151 3.63 4.24 -2.16
CA PRO A 151 4.35 5.30 -1.47
C PRO A 151 5.53 5.82 -2.29
N TYR A 152 5.90 7.07 -2.02
CA TYR A 152 7.06 7.75 -2.59
C TYR A 152 7.73 8.56 -1.47
N ASN A 153 9.06 8.58 -1.49
CA ASN A 153 9.86 9.33 -0.54
C ASN A 153 11.13 9.87 -1.19
N HIS A 154 11.85 10.73 -0.47
CA HIS A 154 13.17 11.18 -0.90
C HIS A 154 14.20 10.04 -0.89
N PRO A 155 15.18 10.02 -1.82
CA PRO A 155 16.20 8.97 -1.90
C PRO A 155 17.07 8.82 -0.65
N TYR A 156 17.29 9.91 0.09
CA TYR A 156 18.15 9.89 1.27
C TYR A 156 17.50 9.21 2.49
N TYR A 157 16.20 8.87 2.45
CA TYR A 157 15.51 8.29 3.61
C TYR A 157 16.03 6.91 3.99
N GLU A 158 16.50 6.09 3.03
CA GLU A 158 17.08 4.77 3.35
C GLU A 158 18.27 4.93 4.29
N ARG A 159 19.18 5.88 4.00
CA ARG A 159 20.34 6.17 4.86
C ARG A 159 19.90 6.61 6.25
N LEU A 160 18.89 7.47 6.36
CA LEU A 160 18.41 7.96 7.67
C LEU A 160 17.79 6.83 8.52
N ILE A 161 17.01 5.94 7.90
CA ILE A 161 16.42 4.77 8.57
C ILE A 161 17.53 3.81 9.02
N GLN A 162 18.50 3.51 8.15
CA GLN A 162 19.64 2.65 8.48
C GLN A 162 20.52 3.24 9.60
N ALA A 163 20.76 4.56 9.60
CA ALA A 163 21.51 5.23 10.65
C ALA A 163 20.82 5.12 12.03
N ALA A 164 19.50 4.97 12.05
CA ALA A 164 18.74 4.67 13.27
C ALA A 164 18.78 3.18 13.68
N GLY A 165 19.60 2.34 13.04
CA GLY A 165 19.81 0.93 13.39
C GLY A 165 18.76 -0.02 12.82
N PHE A 166 18.03 0.39 11.79
CA PHE A 166 17.07 -0.47 11.10
C PHE A 166 17.73 -1.28 9.99
N GLU A 167 17.37 -2.55 9.89
CA GLU A 167 17.89 -3.49 8.90
C GLU A 167 16.79 -3.96 7.96
N LYS A 168 17.16 -4.37 6.74
CA LYS A 168 16.19 -4.87 5.75
C LYS A 168 15.42 -6.06 6.34
N SER A 169 14.10 -6.00 6.24
CA SER A 169 13.17 -7.09 6.56
C SER A 169 12.64 -7.75 5.28
N GLN A 170 12.08 -6.97 4.36
CA GLN A 170 11.38 -7.49 3.19
C GLN A 170 11.35 -6.44 2.06
N ASP A 171 11.64 -6.86 0.83
CA ASP A 171 11.40 -6.03 -0.37
C ASP A 171 10.02 -6.33 -0.99
N LEU A 172 9.44 -5.27 -1.57
CA LEU A 172 8.20 -5.25 -2.33
C LEU A 172 8.48 -4.65 -3.70
N TYR A 173 8.10 -5.37 -4.76
CA TYR A 173 8.35 -4.95 -6.13
C TYR A 173 7.09 -4.39 -6.78
N SER A 174 7.29 -3.37 -7.61
CA SER A 174 6.32 -2.93 -8.62
C SER A 174 6.84 -3.32 -9.99
N TYR A 175 5.97 -3.89 -10.82
CA TYR A 175 6.28 -4.25 -12.20
C TYR A 175 5.40 -3.46 -13.15
N GLU A 176 5.92 -3.10 -14.32
CA GLU A 176 5.18 -2.39 -15.35
C GLU A 176 5.31 -3.10 -16.69
N ALA A 177 4.23 -3.09 -17.49
CA ALA A 177 4.21 -3.60 -18.85
C ALA A 177 3.32 -2.71 -19.73
N SER A 178 3.76 -2.41 -20.95
CA SER A 178 2.89 -1.75 -21.92
C SER A 178 1.74 -2.69 -22.30
N ILE A 179 0.59 -2.11 -22.64
CA ILE A 179 -0.58 -2.89 -23.03
C ILE A 179 -0.31 -3.71 -24.31
N ASP A 180 0.50 -3.21 -25.24
CA ASP A 180 0.87 -3.95 -26.45
C ASP A 180 1.58 -5.28 -26.12
N ILE A 181 2.47 -5.29 -25.12
CA ILE A 181 3.14 -6.52 -24.65
C ILE A 181 2.11 -7.46 -24.00
N LEU A 182 1.21 -6.91 -23.19
CA LEU A 182 0.18 -7.68 -22.51
C LEU A 182 -0.90 -8.20 -23.46
N GLU A 183 -1.11 -7.58 -24.62
CA GLU A 183 -2.01 -8.08 -25.66
C GLU A 183 -1.41 -9.31 -26.36
N THR A 184 -0.10 -9.32 -26.55
CA THR A 184 0.65 -10.46 -27.11
C THR A 184 1.18 -11.39 -26.02
N LEU A 185 0.29 -11.91 -25.15
CA LEU A 185 0.69 -12.79 -24.05
C LEU A 185 1.50 -14.00 -24.52
N ASP A 186 2.45 -14.41 -23.67
CA ASP A 186 3.22 -15.64 -23.84
C ASP A 186 2.28 -16.85 -24.07
N PRO A 187 2.53 -17.69 -25.10
CA PRO A 187 1.66 -18.82 -25.42
C PRO A 187 1.44 -19.80 -24.28
N LYS A 188 2.40 -19.95 -23.33
CA LYS A 188 2.21 -20.82 -22.16
C LYS A 188 1.24 -20.20 -21.17
N LEU A 189 1.22 -18.87 -21.01
CA LEU A 189 0.23 -18.20 -20.17
C LEU A 189 -1.17 -18.35 -20.76
N LEU A 190 -1.31 -18.17 -22.08
CA LEU A 190 -2.58 -18.41 -22.78
C LEU A 190 -3.06 -19.86 -22.61
N PHE A 191 -2.17 -20.84 -22.81
CA PHE A 191 -2.48 -22.24 -22.57
C PHE A 191 -2.97 -22.51 -21.15
N VAL A 192 -2.31 -21.95 -20.13
CA VAL A 192 -2.76 -22.07 -18.73
C VAL A 192 -4.13 -21.45 -18.55
N ILE A 193 -4.38 -20.25 -19.08
CA ILE A 193 -5.68 -19.57 -18.99
C ILE A 193 -6.79 -20.45 -19.61
N GLU A 194 -6.58 -20.98 -20.81
CA GLU A 194 -7.55 -21.81 -21.53
C GLU A 194 -7.83 -23.12 -20.78
N GLU A 195 -6.79 -23.83 -20.36
CA GLU A 195 -6.94 -25.11 -19.65
C GLU A 195 -7.57 -24.94 -18.27
N SER A 196 -7.20 -23.89 -17.53
CA SER A 196 -7.83 -23.57 -16.24
C SER A 196 -9.30 -23.23 -16.43
N THR A 197 -9.63 -22.41 -17.43
CA THR A 197 -11.03 -22.05 -17.74
C THR A 197 -11.84 -23.29 -18.09
N ARG A 198 -11.31 -24.14 -18.97
CA ARG A 198 -11.97 -25.38 -19.41
C ARG A 198 -12.13 -26.40 -18.29
N ARG A 199 -11.08 -26.62 -17.48
CA ARG A 199 -11.07 -27.62 -16.41
C ARG A 199 -12.11 -27.33 -15.33
N PHE A 200 -12.25 -26.06 -14.96
CA PHE A 200 -13.14 -25.63 -13.88
C PHE A 200 -14.48 -25.09 -14.37
N ASN A 201 -14.70 -25.05 -15.70
CA ASN A 201 -15.84 -24.37 -16.30
C ASN A 201 -16.00 -22.94 -15.74
N ALA A 202 -14.86 -22.25 -15.56
CA ALA A 202 -14.82 -21.00 -14.83
C ALA A 202 -15.46 -19.87 -15.64
N VAL A 203 -16.36 -19.12 -15.01
CA VAL A 203 -17.01 -17.95 -15.62
C VAL A 203 -16.48 -16.70 -14.94
N CYS A 204 -15.98 -15.74 -15.72
CA CYS A 204 -15.53 -14.46 -15.21
C CYS A 204 -16.52 -13.35 -15.55
N ARG A 205 -17.00 -12.63 -14.52
CA ARG A 205 -17.88 -11.47 -14.67
C ARG A 205 -17.29 -10.24 -13.99
N SER A 206 -17.66 -9.06 -14.45
CA SER A 206 -17.37 -7.82 -13.72
C SER A 206 -18.26 -7.69 -12.47
N ILE A 207 -17.86 -6.82 -11.54
CA ILE A 207 -18.74 -6.37 -10.47
C ILE A 207 -20.04 -5.82 -11.07
N ASP A 208 -21.18 -6.18 -10.49
CA ASP A 208 -22.49 -5.69 -10.87
C ASP A 208 -22.73 -4.31 -10.22
N PRO A 209 -22.91 -3.22 -11.00
CA PRO A 209 -23.23 -1.90 -10.46
C PRO A 209 -24.50 -1.86 -9.60
N LYS A 210 -25.45 -2.78 -9.83
CA LYS A 210 -26.70 -2.87 -9.04
C LYS A 210 -26.47 -3.53 -7.68
N ASN A 211 -25.55 -4.48 -7.62
CA ASN A 211 -25.20 -5.23 -6.41
C ASN A 211 -23.80 -4.89 -5.89
N PHE A 212 -23.36 -3.65 -6.16
CA PHE A 212 -21.98 -3.23 -5.98
C PHE A 212 -21.40 -3.54 -4.59
N ASN A 213 -22.13 -3.20 -3.53
CA ASN A 213 -21.64 -3.41 -2.16
C ASN A 213 -21.49 -4.91 -1.85
N ALA A 214 -22.38 -5.76 -2.36
CA ALA A 214 -22.31 -7.20 -2.14
C ALA A 214 -21.12 -7.81 -2.88
N ASP A 215 -20.90 -7.42 -4.14
CA ASP A 215 -19.77 -7.89 -4.93
C ASP A 215 -18.41 -7.39 -4.40
N VAL A 216 -18.34 -6.16 -3.87
CA VAL A 216 -17.13 -5.67 -3.21
C VAL A 216 -16.86 -6.44 -1.91
N ARG A 217 -17.89 -6.82 -1.16
CA ARG A 217 -17.71 -7.71 0.00
C ARG A 217 -17.21 -9.09 -0.41
N VAL A 218 -17.79 -9.70 -1.43
CA VAL A 218 -17.28 -10.96 -2.01
C VAL A 218 -15.80 -10.84 -2.39
N PHE A 219 -15.40 -9.73 -3.02
CA PHE A 219 -14.00 -9.45 -3.31
C PHE A 219 -13.13 -9.40 -2.04
N LEU A 220 -13.55 -8.63 -1.03
CA LEU A 220 -12.81 -8.48 0.23
C LEU A 220 -12.75 -9.79 1.03
N ASP A 221 -13.79 -10.64 0.94
CA ASP A 221 -13.81 -11.97 1.56
C ASP A 221 -12.80 -12.91 0.88
N ILE A 222 -12.74 -12.90 -0.45
CA ILE A 222 -11.73 -13.66 -1.22
C ILE A 222 -10.32 -13.12 -0.92
N TYR A 223 -10.16 -11.80 -0.87
CA TYR A 223 -8.91 -11.15 -0.46
C TYR A 223 -8.49 -11.64 0.93
N ASN A 224 -9.41 -11.62 1.90
CA ASN A 224 -9.11 -12.00 3.27
C ASN A 224 -8.70 -13.46 3.43
N GLN A 225 -9.33 -14.36 2.66
CA GLN A 225 -9.03 -15.80 2.68
C GLN A 225 -7.77 -16.15 1.89
N SER A 226 -7.52 -15.46 0.78
CA SER A 226 -6.39 -15.77 -0.13
C SER A 226 -5.03 -15.35 0.41
N LEU A 227 -4.96 -14.29 1.23
CA LEU A 227 -3.72 -13.68 1.69
C LEU A 227 -3.23 -14.16 3.06
N GLN A 228 -3.91 -15.14 3.69
CA GLN A 228 -3.54 -15.63 5.04
C GLN A 228 -2.09 -16.10 5.16
N ARG A 229 -1.45 -16.51 4.05
CA ARG A 229 -0.04 -16.95 4.01
C ARG A 229 0.92 -15.88 3.50
N THR A 230 0.43 -14.69 3.19
CA THR A 230 1.24 -13.57 2.69
C THR A 230 1.94 -12.92 3.88
N TRP A 231 3.24 -12.67 3.75
CA TRP A 231 4.04 -12.06 4.80
C TRP A 231 3.45 -10.72 5.25
N GLY A 232 3.31 -10.53 6.57
CA GLY A 232 2.80 -9.31 7.18
C GLY A 232 1.30 -9.05 6.98
N TYR A 233 0.58 -9.92 6.27
CA TYR A 233 -0.86 -9.75 6.06
C TYR A 233 -1.65 -9.97 7.35
N VAL A 234 -2.70 -9.17 7.57
CA VAL A 234 -3.63 -9.33 8.70
C VAL A 234 -5.06 -9.21 8.16
N PRO A 235 -5.97 -10.13 8.52
CA PRO A 235 -7.39 -10.00 8.18
C PRO A 235 -7.96 -8.66 8.62
N MET A 236 -8.59 -7.94 7.68
CA MET A 236 -9.32 -6.72 8.00
C MET A 236 -10.55 -7.04 8.83
N SER A 237 -10.87 -6.16 9.78
CA SER A 237 -12.16 -6.21 10.49
C SER A 237 -13.33 -5.86 9.56
N GLU A 238 -14.55 -6.27 9.92
CA GLU A 238 -15.78 -5.88 9.19
C GLU A 238 -15.92 -4.36 9.05
N ALA A 239 -15.53 -3.59 10.07
CA ALA A 239 -15.59 -2.14 10.05
C ALA A 239 -14.59 -1.54 9.06
N GLU A 240 -13.38 -2.11 8.95
CA GLU A 240 -12.40 -1.73 7.92
C GLU A 240 -12.87 -2.12 6.51
N VAL A 241 -13.44 -3.31 6.35
CA VAL A 241 -14.04 -3.79 5.09
C VAL A 241 -15.13 -2.83 4.61
N ASP A 242 -16.02 -2.39 5.51
CA ASP A 242 -17.08 -1.45 5.19
C ASP A 242 -16.56 -0.04 4.84
N ASP A 243 -15.52 0.46 5.50
CA ASP A 243 -14.91 1.76 5.17
C ASP A 243 -14.19 1.70 3.81
N GLN A 244 -13.36 0.67 3.59
CA GLN A 244 -12.68 0.42 2.31
C GLN A 244 -13.69 0.28 1.16
N SER A 245 -14.79 -0.45 1.37
CA SER A 245 -15.84 -0.62 0.37
C SER A 245 -16.45 0.71 -0.09
N LYS A 246 -16.67 1.66 0.83
CA LYS A 246 -17.19 3.00 0.51
C LYS A 246 -16.20 3.82 -0.29
N GLY A 247 -14.91 3.75 0.05
CA GLY A 247 -13.84 4.42 -0.68
C GLY A 247 -13.72 3.90 -2.12
N LEU A 248 -13.63 2.57 -2.25
CA LEU A 248 -13.49 1.87 -3.52
C LEU A 248 -14.69 2.11 -4.45
N LYS A 249 -15.90 2.27 -3.92
CA LYS A 249 -17.12 2.57 -4.70
C LYS A 249 -16.96 3.75 -5.66
N ASN A 250 -16.24 4.78 -5.24
CA ASN A 250 -16.08 5.99 -6.05
C ASN A 250 -14.92 5.88 -7.06
N LEU A 251 -13.99 4.96 -6.83
CA LEU A 251 -12.77 4.80 -7.61
C LEU A 251 -12.86 3.69 -8.64
N LEU A 252 -13.68 2.67 -8.36
CA LEU A 252 -13.81 1.49 -9.18
C LEU A 252 -14.54 1.74 -10.49
N LEU A 253 -14.00 1.14 -11.54
CA LEU A 253 -14.70 0.93 -12.79
C LEU A 253 -15.07 -0.54 -12.88
N PRO A 254 -16.37 -0.90 -12.78
CA PRO A 254 -16.79 -2.29 -12.78
C PRO A 254 -16.19 -3.12 -13.93
N LYS A 255 -16.07 -2.53 -15.13
CA LYS A 255 -15.48 -3.18 -16.30
C LYS A 255 -14.00 -3.58 -16.15
N LEU A 256 -13.27 -2.93 -15.24
CA LEU A 256 -11.87 -3.21 -14.93
C LEU A 256 -11.73 -4.11 -13.69
N THR A 257 -12.79 -4.86 -13.37
CA THR A 257 -12.82 -5.86 -12.30
C THR A 257 -13.26 -7.20 -12.87
N SER A 258 -12.89 -8.28 -12.19
CA SER A 258 -13.32 -9.63 -12.53
C SER A 258 -13.57 -10.44 -11.27
N ILE A 259 -14.66 -11.19 -11.23
CA ILE A 259 -14.98 -12.22 -10.25
C ILE A 259 -15.05 -13.52 -11.06
N ALA A 260 -14.19 -14.49 -10.70
CA ALA A 260 -14.22 -15.84 -11.25
C ALA A 260 -15.16 -16.69 -10.40
N GLU A 261 -16.10 -17.36 -11.07
CA GLU A 261 -17.09 -18.24 -10.47
C GLU A 261 -16.95 -19.65 -11.01
N ILE A 262 -17.12 -20.63 -10.12
CA ILE A 262 -17.24 -22.07 -10.45
C ILE A 262 -18.58 -22.52 -9.88
N ASP A 263 -19.44 -23.09 -10.72
CA ASP A 263 -20.81 -23.50 -10.33
C ASP A 263 -21.61 -22.40 -9.62
N GLY A 264 -21.43 -21.14 -10.07
CA GLY A 264 -22.08 -19.95 -9.50
C GLY A 264 -21.51 -19.47 -8.16
N LYS A 265 -20.42 -20.08 -7.67
CA LYS A 265 -19.74 -19.65 -6.45
C LYS A 265 -18.49 -18.83 -6.78
N PRO A 266 -18.34 -17.62 -6.22
CA PRO A 266 -17.12 -16.83 -6.36
C PRO A 266 -15.92 -17.55 -5.73
N VAL A 267 -14.87 -17.78 -6.52
CA VAL A 267 -13.64 -18.49 -6.10
C VAL A 267 -12.37 -17.66 -6.31
N GLY A 268 -12.47 -16.58 -7.06
CA GLY A 268 -11.36 -15.70 -7.36
C GLY A 268 -11.80 -14.32 -7.78
N ALA A 269 -10.91 -13.34 -7.64
CA ALA A 269 -11.17 -11.98 -8.03
C ALA A 269 -9.90 -11.27 -8.55
N GLY A 270 -10.09 -10.50 -9.62
CA GLY A 270 -9.11 -9.62 -10.23
C GLY A 270 -9.55 -8.17 -10.08
N PHE A 271 -8.62 -7.30 -9.67
CA PHE A 271 -8.93 -5.92 -9.32
C PHE A 271 -8.00 -4.93 -10.02
N GLY A 272 -8.53 -4.25 -11.05
CA GLY A 272 -7.87 -3.14 -11.71
C GLY A 272 -8.34 -1.79 -11.17
N LEU A 273 -7.38 -0.95 -10.77
CA LEU A 273 -7.61 0.39 -10.26
C LEU A 273 -6.89 1.40 -11.15
N LEU A 274 -7.62 2.41 -11.63
CA LEU A 274 -7.00 3.48 -12.42
C LEU A 274 -5.97 4.23 -11.60
N ASP A 275 -4.88 4.65 -12.25
CA ASP A 275 -3.92 5.54 -11.62
C ASP A 275 -4.48 6.97 -11.52
N TYR A 276 -5.05 7.31 -10.37
CA TYR A 276 -5.63 8.65 -10.12
C TYR A 276 -4.59 9.74 -9.85
N ASN A 277 -3.31 9.39 -9.66
CA ASN A 277 -2.25 10.32 -9.28
C ASN A 277 -2.14 11.56 -10.19
N PRO A 278 -2.24 11.46 -11.53
CA PRO A 278 -2.19 12.64 -12.40
C PRO A 278 -3.32 13.65 -12.15
N LEU A 279 -4.49 13.20 -11.68
CA LEU A 279 -5.62 14.06 -11.34
C LEU A 279 -5.50 14.59 -9.91
N ILE A 280 -5.03 13.75 -8.97
CA ILE A 280 -4.79 14.13 -7.58
C ILE A 280 -3.74 15.25 -7.51
N LYS A 281 -2.67 15.15 -8.31
CA LYS A 281 -1.64 16.20 -8.42
C LYS A 281 -2.24 17.55 -8.86
N LYS A 282 -3.15 17.55 -9.84
CA LYS A 282 -3.84 18.77 -10.34
C LYS A 282 -4.77 19.42 -9.32
N ILE A 283 -5.24 18.67 -8.32
CA ILE A 283 -6.09 19.18 -7.24
C ILE A 283 -5.32 19.38 -5.93
N ASN A 284 -4.01 19.15 -5.94
CA ASN A 284 -3.14 19.22 -4.77
C ASN A 284 -3.68 18.40 -3.57
N GLY A 285 -4.23 17.21 -3.84
CA GLY A 285 -4.80 16.34 -2.81
C GLY A 285 -6.11 16.81 -2.16
N LYS A 286 -6.72 17.91 -2.63
CA LYS A 286 -7.93 18.49 -2.03
C LYS A 286 -9.18 18.11 -2.83
N LEU A 287 -10.05 17.28 -2.24
CA LEU A 287 -11.33 16.89 -2.86
C LEU A 287 -12.37 18.01 -2.86
N PHE A 288 -12.41 18.85 -1.83
CA PHE A 288 -13.43 19.89 -1.69
C PHE A 288 -12.86 21.30 -1.93
N PRO A 289 -13.68 22.22 -2.46
CA PRO A 289 -15.09 22.02 -2.84
C PRO A 289 -15.32 21.29 -4.18
N PHE A 290 -14.36 21.32 -5.12
CA PHE A 290 -14.57 20.85 -6.51
C PHE A 290 -13.54 19.83 -7.04
N GLY A 291 -12.59 19.38 -6.22
CA GLY A 291 -11.58 18.40 -6.62
C GLY A 291 -12.17 17.04 -6.97
N TRP A 292 -13.19 16.58 -6.24
CA TRP A 292 -13.92 15.33 -6.53
C TRP A 292 -14.52 15.32 -7.94
N LEU A 293 -15.04 16.47 -8.40
CA LEU A 293 -15.61 16.62 -9.74
C LEU A 293 -14.51 16.49 -10.81
N LYS A 294 -13.33 17.07 -10.56
CA LYS A 294 -12.16 16.92 -11.45
C LYS A 294 -11.68 15.47 -11.54
N LEU A 295 -11.71 14.70 -10.43
CA LEU A 295 -11.39 13.27 -10.46
C LEU A 295 -12.40 12.50 -11.34
N LEU A 296 -13.71 12.72 -11.10
CA LEU A 296 -14.77 12.01 -11.80
C LEU A 296 -14.79 12.30 -13.31
N MET A 297 -14.65 13.58 -13.71
CA MET A 297 -14.63 13.97 -15.11
C MET A 297 -13.30 13.62 -15.81
N GLY A 298 -12.20 13.60 -15.05
CA GLY A 298 -10.87 13.34 -15.58
C GLY A 298 -10.55 11.86 -15.80
N ARG A 299 -11.23 10.93 -15.12
CA ARG A 299 -10.88 9.50 -15.10
C ARG A 299 -10.76 8.84 -16.47
N LYS A 300 -11.53 9.27 -17.48
CA LYS A 300 -11.47 8.75 -18.86
C LYS A 300 -10.15 9.06 -19.58
N LYS A 301 -9.35 9.99 -19.06
CA LYS A 301 -8.04 10.38 -19.61
C LYS A 301 -6.88 9.61 -18.96
N LEU A 302 -7.16 8.78 -17.96
CA LEU A 302 -6.13 8.00 -17.27
C LEU A 302 -5.68 6.85 -18.16
N LYS A 303 -4.36 6.69 -18.27
CA LYS A 303 -3.69 5.77 -19.20
C LYS A 303 -2.99 4.61 -18.51
N ARG A 304 -2.95 4.61 -17.18
CA ARG A 304 -2.32 3.56 -16.38
C ARG A 304 -3.35 2.85 -15.52
N LEU A 305 -3.25 1.53 -15.49
CA LEU A 305 -4.08 0.64 -14.67
C LEU A 305 -3.18 -0.14 -13.71
N ARG A 306 -3.41 0.02 -12.41
CA ARG A 306 -2.78 -0.81 -11.38
C ARG A 306 -3.64 -2.06 -11.14
N LEU A 307 -3.06 -3.24 -11.33
CA LEU A 307 -3.63 -4.51 -10.96
C LEU A 307 -3.25 -4.81 -9.50
N VAL A 308 -4.13 -4.38 -8.59
CA VAL A 308 -3.90 -4.43 -7.13
C VAL A 308 -3.87 -5.87 -6.62
N SER A 309 -4.71 -6.74 -7.18
CA SER A 309 -4.81 -8.13 -6.74
C SER A 309 -5.36 -9.05 -7.81
N ALA A 310 -4.83 -10.27 -7.84
CA ALA A 310 -5.38 -11.42 -8.56
C ALA A 310 -5.48 -12.59 -7.57
N ASN A 311 -6.49 -12.51 -6.71
CA ASN A 311 -6.64 -13.39 -5.57
C ASN A 311 -7.56 -14.56 -5.89
N VAL A 312 -7.24 -15.74 -5.39
CA VAL A 312 -8.07 -16.94 -5.49
C VAL A 312 -8.07 -17.66 -4.16
N LEU A 313 -9.19 -18.31 -3.83
CA LEU A 313 -9.30 -19.08 -2.60
C LEU A 313 -8.21 -20.17 -2.54
N PRO A 314 -7.71 -20.53 -1.33
CA PRO A 314 -6.56 -21.40 -1.16
C PRO A 314 -6.61 -22.72 -1.95
N GLU A 315 -7.77 -23.37 -2.03
CA GLU A 315 -8.00 -24.62 -2.75
C GLU A 315 -7.86 -24.51 -4.27
N TYR A 316 -8.00 -23.29 -4.81
CA TYR A 316 -7.87 -22.94 -6.21
C TYR A 316 -6.53 -22.26 -6.55
N GLN A 317 -5.65 -22.06 -5.56
CA GLN A 317 -4.31 -21.54 -5.80
C GLN A 317 -3.49 -22.50 -6.66
N LYS A 318 -2.56 -21.94 -7.47
CA LYS A 318 -1.71 -22.67 -8.43
C LYS A 318 -2.43 -23.33 -9.61
N TRP A 319 -3.76 -23.24 -9.67
CA TRP A 319 -4.55 -23.71 -10.82
C TRP A 319 -4.72 -22.69 -11.94
N GLY A 320 -3.97 -21.58 -11.93
CA GLY A 320 -4.03 -20.56 -13.00
C GLY A 320 -5.27 -19.65 -12.97
N LEU A 321 -6.21 -19.82 -12.03
CA LEU A 321 -7.44 -19.02 -11.99
C LEU A 321 -7.21 -17.53 -11.73
N GLY A 322 -6.10 -17.15 -11.08
CA GLY A 322 -5.69 -15.74 -10.98
C GLY A 322 -5.32 -15.12 -12.34
N LEU A 323 -4.79 -15.90 -13.28
CA LEU A 323 -4.56 -15.43 -14.65
C LEU A 323 -5.88 -15.29 -15.41
N VAL A 324 -6.83 -16.19 -15.18
CA VAL A 324 -8.16 -16.13 -15.80
C VAL A 324 -8.89 -14.83 -15.41
N THR A 325 -8.82 -14.42 -14.14
CA THR A 325 -9.41 -13.15 -13.68
C THR A 325 -8.75 -11.93 -14.33
N LEU A 326 -7.42 -11.91 -14.44
CA LEU A 326 -6.70 -10.82 -15.09
C LEU A 326 -6.95 -10.77 -16.60
N TYR A 327 -6.99 -11.91 -17.28
CA TYR A 327 -7.25 -12.00 -18.71
C TYR A 327 -8.62 -11.43 -19.09
N LYS A 328 -9.63 -11.59 -18.21
CA LYS A 328 -10.96 -10.98 -18.40
C LYS A 328 -10.94 -9.45 -18.41
N ILE A 329 -9.99 -8.82 -17.70
CA ILE A 329 -9.86 -7.36 -17.56
C ILE A 329 -9.18 -6.77 -18.80
N LEU A 330 -8.24 -7.48 -19.40
CA LEU A 330 -7.37 -6.97 -20.48
C LEU A 330 -8.15 -6.37 -21.67
N PRO A 331 -9.16 -7.02 -22.27
CA PRO A 331 -9.92 -6.41 -23.37
C PRO A 331 -10.66 -5.12 -22.98
N GLU A 332 -11.16 -5.04 -21.74
CA GLU A 332 -11.82 -3.82 -21.24
C GLU A 332 -10.81 -2.71 -20.97
N ALA A 333 -9.60 -3.04 -20.53
CA ALA A 333 -8.50 -2.08 -20.38
C ALA A 333 -8.05 -1.50 -21.73
N ILE A 334 -7.88 -2.34 -22.74
CA ILE A 334 -7.58 -1.92 -24.13
C ILE A 334 -8.68 -0.98 -24.63
N LYS A 335 -9.96 -1.39 -24.51
CA LYS A 335 -11.10 -0.57 -24.94
C LYS A 335 -11.22 0.76 -24.19
N PHE A 336 -10.82 0.78 -22.91
CA PHE A 336 -10.78 2.02 -22.13
C PHE A 336 -9.66 2.96 -22.60
N GLY A 337 -8.65 2.43 -23.29
CA GLY A 337 -7.49 3.18 -23.77
C GLY A 337 -6.36 3.25 -22.74
N ILE A 338 -6.22 2.22 -21.90
CA ILE A 338 -5.05 2.03 -21.04
C ILE A 338 -3.83 1.75 -21.93
N GLU A 339 -2.68 2.27 -21.55
CA GLU A 339 -1.39 2.14 -22.25
C GLU A 339 -0.36 1.38 -21.40
N MET A 340 -0.49 1.45 -20.07
CA MET A 340 0.45 0.82 -19.11
C MET A 340 -0.30 0.05 -18.03
N GLY A 341 0.03 -1.23 -17.87
CA GLY A 341 -0.35 -2.05 -16.72
C GLY A 341 0.74 -2.00 -15.65
N GLU A 342 0.35 -1.90 -14.38
CA GLU A 342 1.25 -1.93 -13.23
C GLU A 342 0.81 -3.03 -12.26
N PHE A 343 1.75 -3.81 -11.73
CA PHE A 343 1.50 -4.95 -10.86
C PHE A 343 2.26 -4.75 -9.53
N SER A 344 1.53 -4.39 -8.47
CA SER A 344 2.11 -4.14 -7.15
C SER A 344 1.11 -4.32 -5.99
N TRP A 345 1.59 -4.65 -4.79
CA TRP A 345 2.98 -5.06 -4.53
C TRP A 345 3.15 -6.55 -4.78
N VAL A 346 4.34 -6.91 -5.25
CA VAL A 346 4.77 -8.30 -5.32
C VAL A 346 5.92 -8.49 -4.35
N LEU A 347 5.68 -9.22 -3.26
CA LEU A 347 6.73 -9.53 -2.28
C LEU A 347 7.91 -10.24 -2.96
N GLU A 348 9.14 -9.95 -2.53
CA GLU A 348 10.32 -10.66 -3.04
C GLU A 348 10.28 -12.18 -2.81
N SER A 349 9.55 -12.62 -1.78
CA SER A 349 9.33 -14.03 -1.45
C SER A 349 8.28 -14.72 -2.35
N ASN A 350 7.44 -13.97 -3.06
CA ASN A 350 6.37 -14.49 -3.91
C ASN A 350 6.89 -14.89 -5.30
N GLN A 351 7.74 -15.91 -5.34
CA GLN A 351 8.40 -16.38 -6.56
C GLN A 351 7.41 -16.77 -7.67
N LEU A 352 6.25 -17.34 -7.31
CA LEU A 352 5.23 -17.73 -8.27
C LEU A 352 4.69 -16.52 -9.02
N SER A 353 4.25 -15.48 -8.29
CA SER A 353 3.69 -14.29 -8.93
C SER A 353 4.73 -13.52 -9.72
N ARG A 354 5.96 -13.37 -9.19
CA ARG A 354 7.06 -12.73 -9.92
C ARG A 354 7.34 -13.44 -11.24
N GLY A 355 7.50 -14.77 -11.21
CA GLY A 355 7.76 -15.56 -12.42
C GLY A 355 6.63 -15.49 -13.45
N THR A 356 5.37 -15.41 -13.00
CA THR A 356 4.22 -15.21 -13.89
C THR A 356 4.23 -13.81 -14.53
N ILE A 357 4.48 -12.76 -13.73
CA ILE A 357 4.49 -11.36 -14.19
C ILE A 357 5.65 -11.11 -15.16
N GLU A 358 6.84 -11.59 -14.83
CA GLU A 358 8.04 -11.48 -15.69
C GLU A 358 7.86 -12.26 -17.00
N ARG A 359 7.24 -13.45 -16.96
CA ARG A 359 6.87 -14.20 -18.17
C ARG A 359 5.85 -13.46 -19.04
N GLY A 360 4.96 -12.68 -18.42
CA GLY A 360 4.02 -11.80 -19.11
C GLY A 360 4.69 -10.59 -19.77
N GLY A 361 6.02 -10.46 -19.68
CA GLY A 361 6.78 -9.37 -20.30
C GLY A 361 6.87 -8.10 -19.45
N ALA A 362 6.39 -8.14 -18.21
CA ALA A 362 6.51 -7.00 -17.30
C ALA A 362 7.93 -6.88 -16.73
N THR A 363 8.39 -5.65 -16.60
CA THR A 363 9.71 -5.31 -16.06
C THR A 363 9.57 -4.66 -14.69
N ARG A 364 10.46 -4.99 -13.75
CA ARG A 364 10.47 -4.36 -12.43
C ARG A 364 10.79 -2.86 -12.56
N SER A 365 9.88 -2.00 -12.11
CA SER A 365 9.99 -0.55 -12.21
C SER A 365 10.39 0.14 -10.91
N LYS A 366 9.98 -0.43 -9.76
CA LYS A 366 10.30 0.13 -8.43
C LYS A 366 10.56 -0.97 -7.41
N THR A 367 11.42 -0.65 -6.43
CA THR A 367 11.61 -1.46 -5.23
C THR A 367 11.28 -0.63 -4.00
N HIS A 368 10.37 -1.15 -3.19
CA HIS A 368 10.09 -0.67 -1.85
C HIS A 368 10.63 -1.64 -0.82
N ARG A 369 11.04 -1.15 0.35
CA ARG A 369 11.67 -1.92 1.40
C ARG A 369 11.00 -1.67 2.75
N ILE A 370 10.82 -2.75 3.49
CA ILE A 370 10.47 -2.74 4.91
C ILE A 370 11.71 -3.07 5.71
N TYR A 371 11.82 -2.43 6.86
CA TYR A 371 12.90 -2.60 7.80
C TYR A 371 12.39 -3.03 9.16
N ASP A 372 13.23 -3.75 9.88
CA ASP A 372 13.04 -4.15 11.26
C ASP A 372 14.17 -3.60 12.14
N ARG A 373 13.87 -3.33 13.41
CA ARG A 373 14.86 -3.04 14.45
C ARG A 373 14.42 -3.66 15.77
N SER A 374 15.36 -4.28 16.49
CA SER A 374 15.12 -4.74 17.86
C SER A 374 14.92 -3.55 18.80
N LEU A 375 13.97 -3.66 19.74
CA LEU A 375 13.78 -2.70 20.82
C LEU A 375 14.32 -3.24 22.16
N THR A 376 14.64 -4.52 22.25
CA THR A 376 15.29 -5.11 23.42
C THR A 376 16.81 -4.91 23.37
N PRO A 377 17.49 -4.79 24.52
CA PRO A 377 18.95 -4.79 24.58
C PRO A 377 19.54 -6.13 24.10
N ASP A 378 20.71 -6.10 23.47
CA ASP A 378 21.39 -7.29 22.92
C ASP A 378 21.66 -8.42 23.94
N SER A 379 21.59 -8.13 25.25
CA SER A 379 21.83 -9.10 26.32
C SER A 379 20.77 -10.20 26.46
N GLU A 380 19.58 -10.07 25.86
CA GLU A 380 18.53 -11.10 25.90
C GLU A 380 18.56 -12.05 24.69
N GLN A 381 19.31 -11.73 23.63
CA GLN A 381 19.40 -12.59 22.42
C GLN A 381 20.37 -13.78 22.59
N ALA A 382 21.15 -13.80 23.67
CA ALA A 382 22.10 -14.89 23.97
C ALA A 382 21.50 -16.00 24.87
N SER A 383 20.18 -16.03 25.06
CA SER A 383 19.51 -17.01 25.93
C SER A 383 18.25 -17.59 25.30
N THR A 384 18.37 -18.09 24.07
CA THR A 384 17.42 -19.04 23.47
C THR A 384 18.14 -20.03 22.59
#